data_AF-A0A951TPG4-F1
#
_entry.id   AF-A0A951TPG4-F1
#
_cell.length_a   1.000
_cell.length_b   1.000
_cell.length_c   1.000
_cell.angle_alpha   90.00
_cell.angle_beta   90.00
_cell.angle_gamma   90.00
#
_symmetry.space_group_name_H-M   'P 1'
#
loop_
_entity.id
_entity.type
_entity.pdbx_description
1 polymer ?
#
loop_
_entity_poly.entity_id
_entity_poly.type
_entity_poly.pdbx_seq_one_letter_code
_entity_poly.pdbx_strand_id
1 'polypeptide(L)'
;DGSADAVAAAFPDVQLIRSVDNMGAAGRTLGVQAARTPFVAFADDDSWWAPGALATAARCFAQAPRLGLLAARILVGPQERVDPACTAMRHSPLPARADLPGPSVLGFVACGSVVRRAVYLQVGGFSGLLFFAGEELLLAQDLATAGWGVAYVDGCADRCPRRCCAPSAWSPRSRGTPSPAAVWPRRYAGSPGCWRSAGRCRRRSRPATGCWTTCNGAPPRDVTFRETSL
;
A
#
# COMPACT_ATOMS: atom_id res chain seq x y z
N ASP A 1 5.21 -11.29 19.50
CA ASP A 1 5.00 -10.10 20.35
C ASP A 1 3.66 -10.10 21.08
N GLY A 2 2.73 -11.04 20.78
CA GLY A 2 1.44 -11.16 21.48
C GLY A 2 0.33 -10.29 20.88
N SER A 3 0.64 -9.46 19.87
CA SER A 3 -0.31 -8.57 19.20
C SER A 3 -1.48 -9.35 18.60
N ALA A 4 -1.20 -10.49 17.95
CA ALA A 4 -2.23 -11.33 17.36
C ALA A 4 -3.18 -11.95 18.40
N ASP A 5 -2.69 -12.29 19.59
CA ASP A 5 -3.51 -12.84 20.67
C ASP A 5 -4.39 -11.75 21.29
N ALA A 6 -3.85 -10.55 21.47
CA ALA A 6 -4.60 -9.40 21.94
C ALA A 6 -5.75 -9.01 20.98
N VAL A 7 -5.50 -9.03 19.66
CA VAL A 7 -6.55 -8.75 18.66
C VAL A 7 -7.64 -9.80 18.69
N ALA A 8 -7.28 -11.10 18.74
CA ALA A 8 -8.26 -12.18 18.78
C ALA A 8 -9.16 -12.12 20.03
N ALA A 9 -8.62 -11.68 21.16
CA ALA A 9 -9.36 -11.54 22.41
C ALA A 9 -10.27 -10.30 22.41
N ALA A 10 -9.78 -9.16 21.91
CA ALA A 10 -10.50 -7.88 21.97
C ALA A 10 -11.55 -7.73 20.85
N PHE A 11 -11.34 -8.37 19.70
CA PHE A 11 -12.18 -8.21 18.50
C PHE A 11 -12.59 -9.57 17.92
N PRO A 12 -13.46 -10.33 18.60
CA PRO A 12 -13.85 -11.67 18.16
C PRO A 12 -14.57 -11.69 16.80
N ASP A 13 -15.20 -10.58 16.41
CA ASP A 13 -15.89 -10.44 15.12
C ASP A 13 -14.94 -10.12 13.95
N VAL A 14 -13.66 -9.85 14.23
CA VAL A 14 -12.65 -9.60 13.21
C VAL A 14 -11.99 -10.91 12.78
N GLN A 15 -11.97 -11.15 11.47
CA GLN A 15 -11.20 -12.27 10.92
C GLN A 15 -9.70 -11.98 11.00
N LEU A 16 -9.01 -12.63 11.95
CA LEU A 16 -7.57 -12.54 12.10
C LEU A 16 -6.84 -13.54 11.18
N ILE A 17 -5.90 -13.06 10.38
CA ILE A 17 -5.00 -13.89 9.56
C ILE A 17 -3.60 -13.79 10.13
N ARG A 18 -3.06 -14.92 10.60
CA ARG A 18 -1.70 -15.00 11.13
C ARG A 18 -0.76 -15.50 10.03
N SER A 19 0.27 -14.72 9.71
CA SER A 19 1.38 -15.19 8.89
C SER A 19 2.37 -15.96 9.75
N VAL A 20 2.95 -17.03 9.19
CA VAL A 20 4.00 -17.81 9.85
C VAL A 20 5.29 -17.00 9.96
N ASP A 21 5.60 -16.24 8.90
CA ASP A 21 6.79 -15.40 8.80
C ASP A 21 6.42 -13.91 8.73
N ASN A 22 7.36 -13.03 9.11
CA ASN A 22 7.20 -11.61 8.88
C ASN A 22 7.37 -11.30 7.39
N MET A 23 6.26 -11.08 6.69
CA MET A 23 6.21 -10.79 5.25
C MET A 23 6.31 -9.29 4.95
N GLY A 24 6.47 -8.43 5.96
CA GLY A 24 6.43 -6.99 5.80
C GLY A 24 5.17 -6.54 5.05
N ALA A 25 5.33 -5.64 4.07
CA ALA A 25 4.21 -5.09 3.31
C ALA A 25 3.43 -6.14 2.49
N ALA A 26 4.10 -7.22 2.03
CA ALA A 26 3.46 -8.30 1.30
C ALA A 26 2.44 -9.08 2.15
N GLY A 27 2.50 -8.97 3.49
CA GLY A 27 1.50 -9.54 4.38
C GLY A 27 0.08 -9.01 4.12
N ARG A 28 -0.05 -7.76 3.64
CA ARG A 28 -1.34 -7.17 3.25
C ARG A 28 -2.03 -7.95 2.14
N THR A 29 -1.27 -8.62 1.27
CA THR A 29 -1.83 -9.46 0.20
C THR A 29 -2.60 -10.67 0.74
N LEU A 30 -2.23 -11.22 1.91
CA LEU A 30 -2.99 -12.30 2.54
C LEU A 30 -4.40 -11.84 2.92
N GLY A 31 -4.53 -10.61 3.44
CA GLY A 31 -5.82 -9.99 3.73
C GLY A 31 -6.68 -9.82 2.47
N VAL A 32 -6.09 -9.34 1.37
CA VAL A 32 -6.80 -9.17 0.10
C VAL A 32 -7.27 -10.51 -0.49
N GLN A 33 -6.47 -11.56 -0.36
CA GLN A 33 -6.83 -12.91 -0.79
C GLN A 33 -8.05 -13.43 -0.04
N ALA A 34 -8.10 -13.23 1.29
CA ALA A 34 -9.21 -13.66 2.14
C ALA A 34 -10.46 -12.77 2.03
N ALA A 35 -10.29 -11.49 1.67
CA ALA A 35 -11.41 -10.56 1.51
C ALA A 35 -12.41 -11.08 0.47
N ARG A 36 -13.70 -10.87 0.72
CA ARG A 36 -14.79 -11.27 -0.20
C ARG A 36 -15.40 -10.09 -0.96
N THR A 37 -15.06 -8.87 -0.56
CA THR A 37 -15.59 -7.64 -1.16
C THR A 37 -14.91 -7.33 -2.50
N PRO A 38 -15.60 -6.65 -3.44
CA PRO A 38 -15.02 -6.27 -4.72
C PRO A 38 -13.91 -5.21 -4.59
N PHE A 39 -13.96 -4.42 -3.52
CA PHE A 39 -12.98 -3.39 -3.19
C PHE A 39 -12.41 -3.66 -1.79
N VAL A 40 -11.12 -3.40 -1.62
CA VAL A 40 -10.42 -3.53 -0.34
C VAL A 40 -9.76 -2.20 -0.03
N ALA A 41 -10.09 -1.63 1.12
CA ALA A 41 -9.41 -0.46 1.67
C ALA A 41 -8.33 -0.94 2.63
N PHE A 42 -7.13 -0.39 2.50
CA PHE A 42 -6.07 -0.60 3.46
C PHE A 42 -6.20 0.37 4.62
N ALA A 43 -5.63 -0.02 5.75
CA ALA A 43 -5.40 0.81 6.93
C ALA A 43 -4.22 0.18 7.68
N ASP A 44 -3.32 1.01 8.16
CA ASP A 44 -2.31 0.67 9.16
C ASP A 44 -2.94 0.66 10.56
N ASP A 45 -2.21 0.11 11.54
CA ASP A 45 -2.67 -0.04 12.93
C ASP A 45 -2.90 1.30 13.66
N ASP A 46 -2.42 2.39 13.09
CA ASP A 46 -2.64 3.76 13.56
C ASP A 46 -3.48 4.63 12.61
N SER A 47 -4.00 4.10 11.51
CA SER A 47 -4.78 4.90 10.53
C SER A 47 -6.26 4.55 10.50
N TRP A 48 -7.10 5.50 10.10
CA TRP A 48 -8.54 5.30 9.92
C TRP A 48 -9.14 6.20 8.85
N TRP A 49 -10.19 5.71 8.20
CA TRP A 49 -10.90 6.44 7.15
C TRP A 49 -11.82 7.52 7.72
N ALA A 50 -11.86 8.69 7.06
CA ALA A 50 -12.80 9.75 7.41
C ALA A 50 -14.26 9.33 7.09
N PRO A 51 -15.26 9.87 7.81
CA PRO A 51 -16.67 9.61 7.50
C PRO A 51 -16.99 9.89 6.03
N GLY A 52 -17.64 8.94 5.36
CA GLY A 52 -18.01 9.03 3.95
C GLY A 52 -16.87 8.78 2.95
N ALA A 53 -15.62 8.61 3.39
CA ALA A 53 -14.48 8.37 2.48
C ALA A 53 -14.65 7.08 1.66
N LEU A 54 -15.01 5.97 2.32
CA LEU A 54 -15.22 4.69 1.63
C LEU A 54 -16.44 4.71 0.70
N ALA A 55 -17.48 5.49 1.03
CA ALA A 55 -18.62 5.70 0.13
C ALA A 55 -18.20 6.49 -1.12
N THR A 56 -17.33 7.49 -0.97
CA THR A 56 -16.70 8.19 -2.10
C THR A 56 -15.84 7.25 -2.94
N ALA A 57 -15.01 6.41 -2.31
CA ALA A 57 -14.20 5.43 -3.03
C ALA A 57 -15.08 4.46 -3.85
N ALA A 58 -16.15 3.93 -3.26
CA ALA A 58 -17.09 3.04 -3.95
C ALA A 58 -17.73 3.72 -5.18
N ARG A 59 -18.15 4.98 -5.06
CA ARG A 59 -18.68 5.76 -6.20
C ARG A 59 -17.63 5.93 -7.31
N CYS A 60 -16.39 6.25 -6.96
CA CYS A 60 -15.31 6.37 -7.94
C CYS A 60 -15.08 5.05 -8.69
N PHE A 61 -15.05 3.90 -8.00
CA PHE A 61 -14.90 2.60 -8.65
C PHE A 61 -16.10 2.18 -9.52
N ALA A 62 -17.30 2.62 -9.16
CA ALA A 62 -18.51 2.40 -9.96
C ALA A 62 -18.50 3.24 -11.25
N GLN A 63 -18.03 4.49 -11.17
CA GLN A 63 -18.00 5.43 -12.30
C GLN A 63 -16.79 5.24 -13.22
N ALA A 64 -15.68 4.68 -12.71
CA ALA A 64 -14.46 4.43 -13.47
C ALA A 64 -14.12 2.93 -13.52
N PRO A 65 -14.65 2.17 -14.50
CA PRO A 65 -14.38 0.74 -14.63
C PRO A 65 -12.90 0.40 -14.78
N ARG A 66 -12.09 1.30 -15.37
CA ARG A 66 -10.64 1.14 -15.53
C ARG A 66 -9.83 1.50 -14.29
N LEU A 67 -10.45 2.00 -13.22
CA LEU A 67 -9.78 2.26 -11.95
C LEU A 67 -9.42 0.94 -11.25
N GLY A 68 -8.12 0.71 -11.09
CA GLY A 68 -7.55 -0.41 -10.34
C GLY A 68 -7.20 -0.05 -8.90
N LEU A 69 -6.67 1.16 -8.69
CA LEU A 69 -6.29 1.67 -7.37
C LEU A 69 -6.67 3.15 -7.22
N LEU A 70 -7.24 3.48 -6.08
CA LEU A 70 -7.52 4.84 -5.62
C LEU A 70 -6.54 5.20 -4.51
N ALA A 71 -5.77 6.26 -4.72
CA ALA A 71 -4.93 6.87 -3.70
C ALA A 71 -5.69 8.02 -3.04
N ALA A 72 -5.93 7.92 -1.72
CA ALA A 72 -6.70 8.90 -0.97
C ALA A 72 -5.85 10.09 -0.52
N ARG A 73 -6.52 11.16 -0.13
CA ARG A 73 -5.92 12.27 0.63
C ARG A 73 -5.61 11.80 2.04
N ILE A 74 -4.41 12.09 2.53
CA ILE A 74 -3.94 11.67 3.86
C ILE A 74 -3.86 12.91 4.74
N LEU A 75 -4.49 12.84 5.91
CA LEU A 75 -4.54 13.89 6.92
C LEU A 75 -3.74 13.44 8.13
N VAL A 76 -2.73 14.23 8.50
CA VAL A 76 -1.73 13.86 9.50
C VAL A 76 -1.85 14.71 10.75
N GLY A 77 -1.90 14.02 11.88
CA GLY A 77 -1.88 14.59 13.21
C GLY A 77 -3.19 15.29 13.61
N PRO A 78 -3.24 15.84 14.83
CA PRO A 78 -4.47 16.40 15.39
C PRO A 78 -4.99 17.65 14.68
N GLN A 79 -4.15 18.33 13.89
CA GLN A 79 -4.57 19.45 13.04
C GLN A 79 -4.98 19.02 11.62
N GLU A 80 -5.06 17.71 11.35
CA GLU A 80 -5.45 17.14 10.05
C GLU A 80 -4.69 17.78 8.88
N ARG A 81 -3.37 17.96 9.03
CA ARG A 81 -2.55 18.58 7.99
C ARG A 81 -2.42 17.62 6.82
N VAL A 82 -2.65 18.10 5.60
CA VAL A 82 -2.48 17.29 4.40
C VAL A 82 -1.03 16.81 4.28
N ASP A 83 -0.83 15.51 4.08
CA ASP A 83 0.50 14.95 3.84
C ASP A 83 1.08 15.53 2.52
N PRO A 84 2.31 16.06 2.50
CA PRO A 84 2.97 16.50 1.27
C PRO A 84 2.96 15.49 0.09
N ALA A 85 2.82 14.19 0.35
CA ALA A 85 2.60 13.19 -0.68
C ALA A 85 1.33 13.46 -1.51
N CYS A 86 0.28 13.97 -0.87
CA CYS A 86 -0.96 14.36 -1.54
C CYS A 86 -0.73 15.52 -2.51
N THR A 87 0.14 16.47 -2.16
CA THR A 87 0.52 17.57 -3.07
C THR A 87 1.22 17.04 -4.31
N ALA A 88 2.18 16.13 -4.14
CA ALA A 88 2.88 15.51 -5.26
C ALA A 88 1.95 14.64 -6.13
N MET A 89 1.01 13.90 -5.52
CA MET A 89 -0.02 13.15 -6.24
C MET A 89 -1.00 14.04 -7.01
N ARG A 90 -1.43 15.15 -6.40
CA ARG A 90 -2.32 16.14 -7.04
C ARG A 90 -1.68 16.78 -8.27
N HIS A 91 -0.38 17.06 -8.20
CA HIS A 91 0.39 17.69 -9.28
C HIS A 91 1.22 16.67 -10.06
N SER A 92 0.73 15.43 -10.18
CA SER A 92 1.40 14.38 -10.93
C SER A 92 1.70 14.83 -12.36
N PRO A 93 2.92 14.61 -12.88
CA PRO A 93 3.30 14.96 -14.26
C PRO A 93 2.76 13.96 -15.29
N LEU A 94 2.10 12.88 -14.85
CA LEU A 94 1.57 11.86 -15.75
C LEU A 94 0.39 12.41 -16.56
N PRO A 95 0.21 11.96 -17.82
CA PRO A 95 -0.93 12.36 -18.63
C PRO A 95 -2.25 12.11 -17.91
N ALA A 96 -3.10 13.13 -17.93
CA ALA A 96 -4.47 13.00 -17.44
C ALA A 96 -5.22 11.97 -18.28
N ARG A 97 -6.03 11.17 -17.61
CA ARG A 97 -6.88 10.14 -18.23
C ARG A 97 -8.33 10.50 -17.97
N ALA A 98 -9.08 10.76 -19.05
CA ALA A 98 -10.48 11.18 -18.95
C ALA A 98 -11.40 10.13 -18.33
N ASP A 99 -10.98 8.86 -18.33
CA ASP A 99 -11.72 7.74 -17.75
C ASP A 99 -11.41 7.50 -16.25
N LEU A 100 -10.60 8.36 -15.62
CA LEU A 100 -10.23 8.27 -14.21
C LEU A 100 -10.79 9.44 -13.38
N PRO A 101 -11.09 9.22 -12.08
CA PRO A 101 -11.72 10.23 -11.21
C PRO A 101 -10.76 11.33 -10.73
N GLY A 102 -9.50 11.33 -11.18
CA GLY A 102 -8.48 12.28 -10.74
C GLY A 102 -7.13 12.04 -11.44
N PRO A 103 -6.08 12.76 -11.03
CA PRO A 103 -4.75 12.64 -11.64
C PRO A 103 -4.22 11.22 -11.60
N SER A 104 -3.65 10.75 -12.71
CA SER A 104 -2.92 9.49 -12.78
C SER A 104 -1.67 9.57 -11.89
N VAL A 105 -1.40 8.56 -11.06
CA VAL A 105 -0.21 8.53 -10.18
C VAL A 105 0.52 7.19 -10.27
N LEU A 106 1.84 7.20 -10.06
CA LEU A 106 2.65 5.99 -9.89
C LEU A 106 3.26 5.88 -8.49
N GLY A 107 3.02 6.87 -7.63
CA GLY A 107 3.35 6.84 -6.22
C GLY A 107 2.09 7.10 -5.41
N PHE A 108 1.90 6.31 -4.36
CA PHE A 108 0.83 6.45 -3.38
C PHE A 108 1.35 6.00 -2.01
N VAL A 109 0.54 6.17 -0.97
CA VAL A 109 0.86 5.66 0.37
C VAL A 109 -0.06 4.49 0.66
N ALA A 110 0.49 3.34 1.04
CA ALA A 110 -0.26 2.10 1.19
C ALA A 110 -1.43 2.24 2.19
N CYS A 111 -1.20 2.88 3.34
CA CYS A 111 -2.19 3.09 4.41
C CYS A 111 -3.48 3.77 3.89
N GLY A 112 -3.36 4.76 3.01
CA GLY A 112 -4.49 5.51 2.44
C GLY A 112 -4.87 5.09 1.03
N SER A 113 -4.98 3.78 0.76
CA SER A 113 -5.32 3.28 -0.59
C SER A 113 -6.48 2.30 -0.60
N VAL A 114 -7.28 2.34 -1.67
CA VAL A 114 -8.37 1.40 -1.93
C VAL A 114 -8.13 0.74 -3.28
N VAL A 115 -8.27 -0.59 -3.34
CA VAL A 115 -7.99 -1.37 -4.54
C VAL A 115 -9.20 -2.15 -5.01
N ARG A 116 -9.33 -2.33 -6.33
CA ARG A 116 -10.22 -3.32 -6.92
C ARG A 116 -9.59 -4.69 -6.71
N ARG A 117 -10.21 -5.52 -5.87
CA ARG A 117 -9.65 -6.80 -5.40
C ARG A 117 -9.18 -7.70 -6.56
N ALA A 118 -10.04 -7.91 -7.54
CA ALA A 118 -9.74 -8.78 -8.68
C ALA A 118 -8.51 -8.30 -9.46
N VAL A 119 -8.35 -6.98 -9.61
CA VAL A 119 -7.23 -6.36 -10.33
C VAL A 119 -5.95 -6.41 -9.53
N TYR A 120 -6.03 -6.14 -8.23
CA TYR A 120 -4.90 -6.29 -7.31
C TYR A 120 -4.34 -7.73 -7.35
N LEU A 121 -5.22 -8.73 -7.28
CA LEU A 121 -4.82 -10.14 -7.34
C LEU A 121 -4.32 -10.54 -8.74
N GLN A 122 -4.88 -9.99 -9.80
CA GLN A 122 -4.43 -10.23 -11.18
C GLN A 122 -2.96 -9.83 -11.37
N VAL A 123 -2.53 -8.72 -10.79
CA VAL A 123 -1.14 -8.24 -10.89
C VAL A 123 -0.20 -8.82 -9.83
N GLY A 124 -0.72 -9.68 -8.94
CA GLY A 124 0.07 -10.37 -7.90
C GLY A 124 0.16 -9.62 -6.57
N GLY A 125 -0.41 -8.42 -6.46
CA GLY A 125 -0.41 -7.61 -5.24
C GLY A 125 0.95 -7.07 -4.83
N PHE A 126 1.12 -6.74 -3.55
CA PHE A 126 2.41 -6.31 -3.01
C PHE A 126 3.47 -7.41 -3.13
N SER A 127 4.60 -7.03 -3.72
CA SER A 127 5.72 -7.93 -4.00
C SER A 127 6.49 -8.30 -2.74
N GLY A 128 6.66 -9.60 -2.48
CA GLY A 128 7.54 -10.12 -1.41
C GLY A 128 9.04 -9.82 -1.61
N LEU A 129 9.45 -9.24 -2.74
CA LEU A 129 10.83 -8.78 -2.94
C LEU A 129 11.16 -7.55 -2.10
N LEU A 130 10.15 -6.75 -1.75
CA LEU A 130 10.31 -5.55 -0.94
C LEU A 130 9.67 -5.80 0.42
N PHE A 131 10.49 -5.75 1.46
CA PHE A 131 10.02 -5.95 2.83
C PHE A 131 9.18 -4.76 3.31
N PHE A 132 9.68 -3.54 3.09
CA PHE A 132 9.02 -2.29 3.47
C PHE A 132 9.63 -1.11 2.69
N ALA A 133 8.80 -0.13 2.34
CA ALA A 133 9.10 1.06 1.55
C ALA A 133 9.44 0.80 0.07
N GLY A 134 8.58 1.30 -0.83
CA GLY A 134 8.74 1.21 -2.28
C GLY A 134 7.89 0.12 -2.94
N GLU A 135 7.22 -0.71 -2.14
CA GLU A 135 6.21 -1.66 -2.61
C GLU A 135 5.06 -0.97 -3.35
N GLU A 136 4.74 0.27 -2.97
CA GLU A 136 3.68 1.04 -3.61
C GLU A 136 4.03 1.35 -5.06
N LEU A 137 5.28 1.72 -5.33
CA LEU A 137 5.73 2.01 -6.68
C LEU A 137 5.67 0.76 -7.56
N LEU A 138 6.13 -0.40 -7.06
CA LEU A 138 6.07 -1.64 -7.83
C LEU A 138 4.62 -2.02 -8.16
N LEU A 139 3.72 -1.95 -7.19
CA LEU A 139 2.31 -2.25 -7.44
C LEU A 139 1.69 -1.28 -8.45
N ALA A 140 1.98 0.02 -8.35
CA ALA A 140 1.48 1.00 -9.31
C ALA A 140 2.00 0.74 -10.74
N GLN A 141 3.26 0.34 -10.88
CA GLN A 141 3.86 -0.04 -12.16
C GLN A 141 3.23 -1.29 -12.75
N ASP A 142 2.99 -2.32 -11.93
CA ASP A 142 2.35 -3.56 -12.37
C ASP A 142 0.90 -3.29 -12.82
N LEU A 143 0.15 -2.46 -12.07
CA LEU A 143 -1.19 -2.00 -12.45
C LEU A 143 -1.18 -1.25 -13.78
N ALA A 144 -0.29 -0.26 -13.94
CA ALA A 144 -0.18 0.54 -15.15
C ALA A 144 0.22 -0.31 -16.37
N THR A 145 1.13 -1.26 -16.19
CA THR A 145 1.58 -2.19 -17.24
C THR A 145 0.44 -3.12 -17.68
N ALA A 146 -0.43 -3.53 -16.75
CA ALA A 146 -1.66 -4.27 -17.06
C ALA A 146 -2.80 -3.37 -17.62
N GLY A 147 -2.53 -2.07 -17.81
CA GLY A 147 -3.46 -1.10 -18.38
C GLY A 147 -4.49 -0.54 -17.38
N TRP A 148 -4.35 -0.84 -16.09
CA TRP A 148 -5.25 -0.33 -15.06
C TRP A 148 -4.85 1.07 -14.61
N GLY A 149 -5.85 1.88 -14.27
CA GLY A 149 -5.64 3.23 -13.75
C GLY A 149 -5.32 3.22 -12.26
N VAL A 150 -4.38 4.08 -11.90
CA VAL A 150 -4.03 4.42 -10.51
C VAL A 150 -4.26 5.92 -10.38
N ALA A 151 -5.23 6.34 -9.56
CA ALA A 151 -5.66 7.74 -9.51
C ALA A 151 -5.68 8.30 -8.09
N TYR A 152 -5.23 9.55 -7.95
CA TYR A 152 -5.40 10.32 -6.72
C TYR A 152 -6.81 10.92 -6.65
N VAL A 153 -7.51 10.70 -5.54
CA VAL A 153 -8.87 11.21 -5.32
C VAL A 153 -8.93 12.03 -4.05
N ASP A 154 -9.04 13.34 -4.23
CA ASP A 154 -8.98 14.30 -3.12
C ASP A 154 -10.20 14.26 -2.18
N GLY A 155 -11.35 13.82 -2.71
CA GLY A 155 -12.59 13.67 -1.95
C GLY A 155 -12.66 12.41 -1.07
N CYS A 156 -11.64 11.56 -1.13
CA CYS A 156 -11.50 10.38 -0.27
C CYS A 156 -10.39 10.66 0.74
N ALA A 157 -10.66 10.55 2.03
CA ALA A 157 -9.70 10.93 3.07
C ALA A 157 -9.41 9.81 4.07
N ASP A 158 -8.13 9.58 4.30
CA ASP A 158 -7.55 8.77 5.36
C ASP A 158 -6.91 9.68 6.42
N ARG A 159 -6.94 9.26 7.69
CA ARG A 159 -6.38 9.97 8.84
C ARG A 159 -5.36 9.10 9.54
N CYS A 160 -4.22 9.69 9.87
CA CYS A 160 -3.16 9.03 10.63
C CYS A 160 -2.59 10.02 11.68
N PRO A 161 -2.31 9.59 12.92
CA PRO A 161 -1.81 10.46 13.99
C PRO A 161 -0.38 10.92 13.72
N ARG A 162 0.37 10.15 12.94
CA ARG A 162 1.74 10.45 12.52
C ARG A 162 1.83 10.33 11.00
N ARG A 163 2.96 10.78 10.46
CA ARG A 163 3.19 10.68 9.02
C ARG A 163 3.44 9.21 8.69
N CYS A 164 2.58 8.55 7.89
CA CYS A 164 2.92 7.27 7.28
C CYS A 164 4.27 7.45 6.55
N CYS A 165 5.17 6.47 6.60
CA CYS A 165 6.47 6.56 5.94
C CYS A 165 6.27 6.96 4.47
N ALA A 166 6.95 8.01 4.02
CA ALA A 166 6.83 8.46 2.63
C ALA A 166 7.29 7.33 1.68
N PRO A 167 6.66 7.17 0.51
CA PRO A 167 7.17 6.24 -0.50
C PRO A 167 8.64 6.56 -0.78
N SER A 168 9.48 5.53 -0.83
CA SER A 168 10.95 5.67 -0.92
C SER A 168 11.42 6.51 -2.12
N ALA A 169 10.57 6.67 -3.14
CA ALA A 169 10.77 7.53 -4.30
C ALA A 169 10.82 9.03 -3.98
N TRP A 170 10.29 9.49 -2.83
CA TRP A 170 10.10 10.91 -2.52
C TRP A 170 10.94 11.42 -1.33
N SER A 171 11.99 10.68 -0.95
CA SER A 171 13.04 11.19 -0.07
C SER A 171 14.08 11.97 -0.89
N PRO A 172 14.42 13.23 -0.56
CA PRO A 172 15.53 13.95 -1.19
C PRO A 172 16.89 13.23 -1.07
N ARG A 173 17.00 12.25 -0.16
CA ARG A 173 18.21 11.42 0.05
C ARG A 173 18.28 10.19 -0.86
N SER A 174 17.24 9.86 -1.62
CA SER A 174 17.23 8.71 -2.55
C SER A 174 17.53 9.08 -4.00
N ARG A 175 18.36 10.10 -4.25
CA ARG A 175 19.15 10.20 -5.51
C ARG A 175 20.26 9.14 -5.55
N GLY A 176 19.95 7.94 -5.12
CA GLY A 176 20.75 6.74 -5.36
C GLY A 176 20.08 6.01 -6.51
N THR A 177 20.87 5.64 -7.51
CA THR A 177 20.50 4.78 -8.64
C THR A 177 19.38 3.78 -8.31
N PRO A 178 18.36 3.63 -9.18
CA PRO A 178 17.35 2.59 -9.01
C PRO A 178 18.07 1.27 -8.79
N SER A 179 17.69 0.56 -7.73
CA SER A 179 18.27 -0.75 -7.43
C SER A 179 18.12 -1.64 -8.68
N PRO A 180 19.14 -2.42 -9.09
CA PRO A 180 19.06 -3.27 -10.28
C PRO A 180 17.84 -4.21 -10.30
N ALA A 181 17.27 -4.50 -9.12
CA ALA A 181 16.04 -5.28 -8.96
C ALA A 181 14.77 -4.59 -9.49
N ALA A 182 14.74 -3.26 -9.59
CA ALA A 182 13.61 -2.49 -10.12
C ALA A 182 13.62 -2.39 -11.66
N VAL A 183 14.73 -2.78 -12.32
CA VAL A 183 14.92 -2.67 -13.77
C VAL A 183 14.77 -4.03 -14.47
N TRP A 184 14.63 -5.13 -13.74
CA TRP A 184 14.49 -6.44 -14.37
C TRP A 184 13.03 -6.70 -14.77
N PRO A 185 12.73 -6.93 -16.06
CA PRO A 185 11.37 -7.31 -16.45
C PRO A 185 11.03 -8.67 -15.83
N ARG A 186 9.95 -8.73 -15.06
CA ARG A 186 9.32 -10.01 -14.67
C ARG A 186 8.93 -10.75 -15.94
N ARG A 187 9.81 -11.63 -16.43
CA ARG A 187 9.39 -12.67 -17.37
C ARG A 187 8.54 -13.65 -16.58
N TYR A 188 7.26 -13.72 -16.93
CA TYR A 188 6.32 -14.73 -16.46
C TYR A 188 6.97 -16.12 -16.50
N ALA A 189 7.06 -16.78 -15.35
CA ALA A 189 7.39 -18.20 -15.28
C ALA A 189 6.16 -18.99 -15.73
N GLY A 190 6.11 -19.28 -17.02
CA GLY A 190 4.99 -19.99 -17.65
C GLY A 190 5.34 -20.51 -19.04
N SER A 191 6.52 -21.12 -19.21
CA SER A 191 6.87 -21.93 -20.39
C SER A 191 8.01 -22.89 -20.03
N PRO A 192 7.81 -24.22 -20.11
CA PRO A 192 8.86 -25.19 -19.81
C PRO A 192 9.80 -25.32 -21.01
N GLY A 193 10.96 -24.68 -20.95
CA GLY A 193 11.96 -24.84 -22.01
C GLY A 193 13.06 -23.81 -21.97
N CYS A 194 14.08 -24.04 -21.13
CA CYS A 194 15.51 -23.86 -21.42
C CYS A 194 16.28 -23.63 -20.13
N TRP A 195 16.79 -24.73 -19.58
CA TRP A 195 18.00 -24.72 -18.78
C TRP A 195 19.17 -24.26 -19.65
N ARG A 196 19.95 -23.28 -19.17
CA ARG A 196 21.41 -23.23 -19.34
C ARG A 196 22.06 -22.13 -18.45
N SER A 197 22.72 -22.62 -17.41
CA SER A 197 24.05 -22.22 -16.92
C SER A 197 24.43 -20.73 -16.85
N ALA A 198 24.43 -20.20 -15.61
CA ALA A 198 25.43 -19.27 -15.10
C ALA A 198 25.56 -19.58 -13.59
N GLY A 199 26.70 -20.01 -13.06
CA GLY A 199 27.96 -19.29 -13.10
C GLY A 199 28.22 -18.74 -11.70
N ARG A 200 28.95 -19.52 -10.90
CA ARG A 200 29.21 -19.34 -9.48
C ARG A 200 29.99 -18.03 -9.23
N CYS A 201 29.37 -17.01 -8.63
CA CYS A 201 30.08 -15.85 -8.08
C CYS A 201 29.80 -15.69 -6.58
N ARG A 202 30.66 -16.30 -5.77
CA ARG A 202 30.84 -15.90 -4.36
C ARG A 202 31.55 -14.54 -4.33
N ARG A 203 31.01 -13.57 -3.60
CA ARG A 203 31.84 -12.61 -2.85
C ARG A 203 31.07 -12.05 -1.65
N ARG A 204 31.77 -12.10 -0.52
CA ARG A 204 31.39 -11.61 0.81
C ARG A 204 31.42 -10.08 0.84
N SER A 205 30.51 -9.48 1.61
CA SER A 205 30.78 -8.24 2.36
C SER A 205 29.83 -8.17 3.58
N ARG A 206 30.39 -7.61 4.67
CA ARG A 206 30.00 -7.68 6.08
C ARG A 206 28.72 -6.87 6.42
N PRO A 207 28.05 -7.14 7.55
CA PRO A 207 26.84 -6.42 7.96
C PRO A 207 27.20 -5.03 8.51
N ALA A 208 26.45 -4.01 8.08
CA ALA A 208 26.44 -2.71 8.73
C ALA A 208 25.43 -2.75 9.88
N THR A 209 25.95 -2.70 11.10
CA THR A 209 25.20 -2.42 12.33
C THR A 209 24.57 -1.03 12.24
N GLY A 210 23.24 -0.97 12.13
CA GLY A 210 22.43 0.24 12.27
C GLY A 210 21.63 0.18 13.56
N CYS A 211 21.76 1.21 14.38
CA CYS A 211 21.28 1.35 15.75
C CYS A 211 19.74 1.24 15.84
N TRP A 212 19.25 0.34 16.70
CA TRP A 212 17.84 0.28 17.10
C TRP A 212 17.61 1.28 18.21
N THR A 213 16.76 2.28 17.99
CA THR A 213 16.18 3.08 19.08
C THR A 213 14.76 2.58 19.29
N THR A 214 14.58 1.84 20.38
CA THR A 214 13.29 1.46 20.93
C THR A 214 12.59 2.70 21.47
N CYS A 215 11.39 2.99 21.00
CA CYS A 215 10.50 3.94 21.66
C CYS A 215 9.24 3.21 22.11
N ASN A 216 9.27 2.76 23.37
CA ASN A 216 8.08 2.44 24.15
C ASN A 216 7.20 3.70 24.24
N GLY A 217 5.95 3.62 23.79
CA GLY A 217 4.93 4.62 24.01
C GLY A 217 3.62 3.93 24.35
N ALA A 218 3.14 4.13 25.58
CA ALA A 218 1.89 3.58 26.12
C ALA A 218 0.64 4.03 25.32
N PRO A 219 -0.46 3.26 25.33
CA PRO A 219 -1.67 3.58 24.58
C PRO A 219 -2.47 4.73 25.21
N PRO A 220 -3.03 5.66 24.42
CA PRO A 220 -4.08 6.55 24.92
C PRO A 220 -5.42 5.82 24.99
N ARG A 221 -6.15 6.11 26.07
CA ARG A 221 -7.48 5.59 26.42
C ARG A 221 -8.58 6.26 25.59
N ASP A 222 -9.66 5.51 25.42
CA ASP A 222 -11.03 5.92 25.09
C ASP A 222 -11.30 6.59 23.73
N VAL A 223 -11.74 5.77 22.76
CA VAL A 223 -12.58 6.23 21.64
C VAL A 223 -13.75 5.26 21.49
N THR A 224 -14.93 5.69 21.92
CA THR A 224 -16.23 5.02 21.73
C THR A 224 -16.64 5.06 20.25
N PHE A 225 -16.80 3.89 19.62
CA PHE A 225 -17.48 3.76 18.32
C PHE A 225 -18.98 3.53 18.52
N ARG A 226 -19.81 4.40 17.93
CA ARG A 226 -21.25 4.15 17.72
C ARG A 226 -21.43 3.58 16.32
N GLU A 227 -21.99 2.38 16.27
CA GLU A 227 -22.39 1.70 15.05
C GLU A 227 -23.59 2.44 14.42
N THR A 228 -23.49 2.78 13.14
CA THR A 228 -24.64 3.21 12.34
C THR A 228 -24.82 2.19 11.24
N SER A 229 -25.83 1.35 11.40
CA SER A 229 -26.29 0.41 10.38
C SER A 229 -26.85 1.20 9.19
N LEU A 230 -26.45 0.82 7.97
CA LEU A 230 -27.18 1.12 6.73
C LEU A 230 -27.94 -0.13 6.31
#